data_AF-A0A540WHZ3-F1
#
_entry.id   AF-A0A540WHZ3-F1
#
_cell.length_a   1.000
_cell.length_b   1.000
_cell.length_c   1.000
_cell.angle_alpha   90.00
_cell.angle_beta   90.00
_cell.angle_gamma   90.00
#
_symmetry.space_group_name_H-M   'P 1'
#
loop_
_entity.id
_entity.type
_entity.pdbx_description
1 polymer ?
#
loop_
_entity_poly.entity_id
_entity_poly.type
_entity_poly.pdbx_seq_one_letter_code
_entity_poly.pdbx_strand_id
1 'polypeptide(L)'
;MPFGEHPQRKLHRDFVSFREMLFLWAMEYVHLPNFPHQARYHRGKDLQASTVEDLARILEKTGFERLPYPRYSMLFERDDAAIRLYRPPDDSTFDIRVGMHSAEQLRHFQALIEDNTDLKRSTW
;
A
#
# COMPACT_ATOMS: atom_id res chain seq x y z
N MET A 1 -44.82 4.15 -4.18
CA MET A 1 -43.65 3.50 -3.57
C MET A 1 -42.83 4.60 -2.90
N PRO A 2 -42.54 4.53 -1.59
CA PRO A 2 -41.68 5.54 -0.98
C PRO A 2 -40.23 5.20 -1.32
N PHE A 3 -39.55 6.12 -1.98
CA PHE A 3 -38.09 6.16 -1.98
C PHE A 3 -37.66 6.49 -0.55
N GLY A 4 -36.87 5.65 0.11
CA GLY A 4 -36.36 6.01 1.43
C GLY A 4 -35.81 4.91 2.33
N GLU A 5 -35.97 3.63 2.01
CA GLU A 5 -35.41 2.56 2.85
C GLU A 5 -34.30 1.80 2.14
N HIS A 6 -33.18 2.50 1.93
CA HIS A 6 -31.91 1.80 1.82
C HIS A 6 -31.30 1.78 3.22
N PRO A 7 -30.98 0.61 3.81
CA PRO A 7 -30.18 0.59 5.03
C PRO A 7 -28.92 1.37 4.70
N GLN A 8 -28.60 2.38 5.51
CA GLN A 8 -27.36 3.14 5.41
C GLN A 8 -26.23 2.10 5.50
N ARG A 9 -25.77 1.60 4.35
CA ARG A 9 -24.52 0.84 4.27
C ARG A 9 -23.53 1.79 4.91
N LYS A 10 -22.98 1.41 6.07
CA LYS A 10 -21.85 2.09 6.67
C LYS A 10 -20.90 2.35 5.51
N LEU A 11 -20.81 3.61 5.08
CA LEU A 11 -19.84 4.01 4.07
C LEU A 11 -18.51 3.70 4.76
N HIS A 12 -17.91 2.57 4.38
CA HIS A 12 -16.57 2.25 4.81
C HIS A 12 -15.74 3.47 4.41
N ARG A 13 -15.18 4.14 5.40
CA ARG A 13 -14.45 5.38 5.17
C ARG A 13 -13.08 4.98 4.65
N ASP A 14 -13.03 4.55 3.40
CA ASP A 14 -11.82 4.09 2.73
C ASP A 14 -10.81 5.24 2.56
N PHE A 15 -11.29 6.48 2.63
CA PHE A 15 -10.49 7.70 2.49
C PHE A 15 -10.94 8.75 3.51
N VAL A 16 -9.97 9.48 4.08
CA VAL A 16 -10.24 10.55 5.05
C VAL A 16 -10.47 11.90 4.37
N SER A 17 -10.02 12.06 3.13
CA SER A 17 -10.29 13.25 2.31
C SER A 17 -10.34 12.95 0.82
N PHE A 18 -10.98 13.84 0.04
CA PHE A 18 -10.95 13.78 -1.43
C PHE A 18 -9.53 13.85 -2.00
N ARG A 19 -8.66 14.66 -1.40
CA ARG A 19 -7.25 14.77 -1.80
C ARG A 19 -6.52 13.43 -1.64
N GLU A 20 -6.70 12.77 -0.50
CA GLU A 20 -6.12 11.44 -0.24
C GLU A 20 -6.65 10.40 -1.24
N MET A 21 -7.95 10.41 -1.51
CA MET A 21 -8.55 9.54 -2.52
C MET A 21 -7.91 9.74 -3.89
N LEU A 22 -7.73 11.00 -4.34
CA LEU A 22 -7.12 11.31 -5.63
C LEU A 22 -5.67 10.82 -5.73
N PHE A 23 -4.85 11.00 -4.69
CA PHE A 23 -3.46 10.50 -4.70
C PHE A 23 -3.41 8.98 -4.72
N LEU A 24 -4.26 8.32 -3.93
CA LEU A 24 -4.30 6.86 -3.90
C LEU A 24 -4.75 6.29 -5.23
N TRP A 25 -5.75 6.90 -5.87
CA TRP A 25 -6.20 6.50 -7.19
C TRP A 25 -5.18 6.78 -8.28
N ALA A 26 -4.50 7.93 -8.23
CA ALA A 26 -3.40 8.21 -9.14
C ALA A 26 -2.30 7.14 -9.02
N MET A 27 -1.91 6.78 -7.80
CA MET A 27 -0.94 5.71 -7.59
C MET A 27 -1.45 4.35 -8.08
N GLU A 28 -2.68 3.97 -7.73
CA GLU A 28 -3.24 2.64 -8.00
C GLU A 28 -3.60 2.41 -9.47
N TYR A 29 -4.15 3.43 -10.14
CA TYR A 29 -4.73 3.28 -11.48
C TYR A 29 -3.91 3.96 -12.57
N VAL A 30 -2.99 4.86 -12.22
CA VAL A 30 -2.15 5.55 -13.22
C VAL A 30 -0.70 5.16 -13.08
N HIS A 31 -0.11 5.24 -11.88
CA HIS A 31 1.34 5.06 -11.72
C HIS A 31 1.76 3.58 -11.65
N LEU A 32 1.24 2.82 -10.68
CA LEU A 32 1.58 1.39 -10.50
C LEU A 32 1.35 0.52 -11.74
N PRO A 33 0.27 0.71 -12.54
CA PRO A 33 0.05 -0.08 -13.74
C PRO A 33 1.12 0.08 -14.83
N ASN A 34 1.92 1.16 -14.79
CA ASN A 34 3.02 1.34 -15.75
C ASN A 34 4.20 0.41 -15.48
N PHE A 35 4.26 -0.23 -14.31
CA PHE A 35 5.34 -1.16 -13.99
C PHE A 35 4.99 -2.60 -14.45
N PRO A 36 5.85 -3.24 -15.25
CA PRO A 36 5.63 -4.57 -15.81
C PRO A 36 5.68 -5.68 -14.76
N HIS A 37 6.32 -5.45 -13.61
CA HIS A 37 6.44 -6.42 -12.55
C HIS A 37 5.84 -5.89 -11.26
N GLN A 38 4.88 -6.62 -10.70
CA GLN A 38 4.13 -6.18 -9.54
C GLN A 38 4.02 -7.28 -8.49
N ALA A 39 3.96 -6.88 -7.22
CA ALA A 39 3.64 -7.77 -6.13
C ALA A 39 2.73 -7.07 -5.11
N ARG A 40 1.97 -7.88 -4.38
CA ARG A 40 1.07 -7.42 -3.33
C ARG A 40 1.28 -8.23 -2.06
N TYR A 41 1.32 -7.54 -0.93
CA TYR A 41 1.48 -8.11 0.39
C TYR A 41 0.35 -7.63 1.29
N HIS A 42 -0.11 -8.51 2.16
CA HIS A 42 -1.11 -8.17 3.16
C HIS A 42 -0.63 -8.61 4.54
N ARG A 43 -0.77 -7.71 5.51
CA ARG A 43 -0.57 -8.06 6.91
C ARG A 43 -1.91 -8.37 7.57
N GLY A 44 -2.04 -9.60 8.08
CA GLY A 44 -3.17 -10.00 8.94
C GLY A 44 -3.04 -9.46 10.38
N LYS A 45 -4.15 -9.45 11.12
CA LYS A 45 -4.27 -8.87 12.47
C LYS A 45 -3.38 -9.51 13.55
N ASP A 46 -2.94 -10.75 13.35
CA ASP A 46 -2.27 -11.56 14.38
C ASP A 46 -0.74 -11.48 14.36
N LEU A 47 -0.15 -10.68 13.47
CA LEU A 47 1.30 -10.55 13.33
C LEU A 47 1.81 -9.40 14.20
N GLN A 48 2.70 -9.65 15.16
CA GLN A 48 3.16 -8.62 16.12
C GLN A 48 4.39 -7.81 15.70
N ALA A 49 5.18 -8.20 14.69
CA ALA A 49 6.58 -7.75 14.65
C ALA A 49 6.90 -6.37 14.02
N SER A 50 6.19 -5.89 12.99
CA SER A 50 6.64 -4.70 12.23
C SER A 50 5.60 -3.58 12.20
N THR A 51 5.91 -2.38 12.66
CA THR A 51 5.00 -1.24 12.45
C THR A 51 5.06 -0.77 11.00
N VAL A 52 4.01 -0.08 10.55
CA VAL A 52 3.97 0.52 9.20
C VAL A 52 5.14 1.50 9.02
N GLU A 53 5.50 2.22 10.08
CA GLU A 53 6.60 3.18 10.10
C GLU A 53 7.97 2.50 10.04
N ASP A 54 8.15 1.33 10.65
CA ASP A 54 9.41 0.57 10.51
C ASP A 54 9.62 0.13 9.07
N LEU A 55 8.54 -0.32 8.42
CA LEU A 55 8.57 -0.66 7.02
C LEU A 55 8.86 0.57 6.15
N ALA A 56 8.22 1.70 6.41
CA ALA A 56 8.50 2.96 5.72
C ALA A 56 9.99 3.32 5.79
N ARG A 57 10.62 3.18 6.97
CA ARG A 57 12.06 3.42 7.15
C ARG A 57 12.93 2.45 6.35
N ILE A 58 12.52 1.20 6.22
CA ILE A 58 13.21 0.21 5.36
C ILE A 58 13.13 0.63 3.90
N LEU A 59 11.96 1.12 3.43
CA LEU A 59 11.79 1.60 2.07
C LEU A 59 12.67 2.84 1.79
N GLU A 60 12.68 3.80 2.71
CA GLU A 60 13.54 4.98 2.61
C GLU A 60 15.03 4.60 2.54
N LYS A 61 15.47 3.62 3.35
CA LYS A 61 16.84 3.09 3.31
C LYS A 61 17.20 2.37 2.00
N THR A 62 16.22 1.88 1.26
CA THR A 62 16.42 1.22 -0.04
C THR A 62 16.31 2.19 -1.23
N GLY A 63 16.30 3.49 -0.94
CA GLY A 63 16.38 4.56 -1.93
C GLY A 63 15.02 5.02 -2.47
N PHE A 64 13.92 4.65 -1.82
CA PHE A 64 12.62 5.22 -2.14
C PHE A 64 12.43 6.58 -1.48
N GLU A 65 11.88 7.53 -2.23
CA GLU A 65 11.44 8.81 -1.71
C GLU A 65 9.99 8.71 -1.25
N ARG A 66 9.73 9.09 0.00
CA ARG A 66 8.38 9.14 0.56
C ARG A 66 7.67 10.42 0.13
N LEU A 67 6.51 10.28 -0.51
CA LEU A 67 5.70 11.42 -0.91
C LEU A 67 4.99 12.06 0.30
N PRO A 68 4.84 13.41 0.33
CA PRO A 68 4.40 14.16 1.51
C PRO A 68 2.91 14.00 1.91
N TYR A 69 2.15 13.14 1.23
CA TYR A 69 0.72 12.90 1.44
C TYR A 69 0.46 11.40 1.15
N PRO A 70 -0.47 10.65 1.78
CA PRO A 70 -1.50 10.92 2.83
C PRO A 70 -1.18 10.55 4.31
N ARG A 71 -2.17 10.67 5.23
CA ARG A 71 -2.06 10.30 6.68
C ARG A 71 -2.16 8.81 6.93
N TYR A 72 -3.01 8.11 6.18
CA TYR A 72 -3.31 6.68 6.36
C TYR A 72 -2.75 5.82 5.21
N SER A 73 -2.10 6.47 4.25
CA SER A 73 -1.31 5.80 3.24
C SER A 73 0.07 6.43 3.16
N MET A 74 1.07 5.65 2.80
CA MET A 74 2.40 6.13 2.50
C MET A 74 2.69 5.73 1.06
N LEU A 75 3.03 6.72 0.26
CA LEU A 75 3.38 6.54 -1.14
C LEU A 75 4.88 6.75 -1.27
N PHE A 76 5.51 5.90 -2.06
CA PHE A 76 6.94 5.89 -2.26
C PHE A 76 7.24 5.77 -3.74
N GLU A 77 8.21 6.54 -4.21
CA GLU A 77 8.66 6.53 -5.59
C GLU A 77 10.17 6.39 -5.66
N ARG A 78 10.64 5.77 -6.73
CA ARG A 78 12.02 5.64 -7.16
C ARG A 78 11.99 5.61 -8.68
N ASP A 79 13.05 6.06 -9.36
CA ASP A 79 13.06 6.20 -10.83
C ASP A 79 12.56 4.95 -11.60
N ASP A 80 12.73 3.76 -11.03
CA ASP A 80 12.36 2.48 -11.62
C ASP A 80 11.28 1.69 -10.85
N ALA A 81 10.70 2.27 -9.80
CA ALA A 81 9.77 1.57 -8.91
C ALA A 81 8.81 2.50 -8.16
N ALA A 82 7.63 1.99 -7.84
CA ALA A 82 6.67 2.68 -6.98
C ALA A 82 6.07 1.73 -5.95
N ILE A 83 5.82 2.24 -4.75
CA ILE A 83 5.20 1.48 -3.67
C ILE A 83 4.04 2.29 -3.08
N ARG A 84 2.90 1.62 -2.96
CA ARG A 84 1.79 2.07 -2.13
C ARG A 84 1.74 1.21 -0.90
N LEU A 85 1.80 1.85 0.27
CA LEU A 85 1.47 1.25 1.54
C LEU A 85 0.17 1.88 2.04
N TYR A 86 -0.85 1.07 2.30
CA TYR A 86 -2.16 1.52 2.76
C TYR A 86 -2.50 0.89 4.10
N ARG A 87 -2.80 1.73 5.08
CA ARG A 87 -3.23 1.33 6.42
C ARG A 87 -4.62 1.93 6.68
N PRO A 88 -5.69 1.13 6.75
CA PRO A 88 -7.01 1.66 7.10
C PRO A 88 -6.98 2.38 8.46
N PRO A 89 -7.75 3.47 8.63
CA PRO A 89 -7.73 4.28 9.86
C PRO A 89 -8.16 3.50 11.12
N ASP A 90 -9.06 2.53 10.97
CA ASP A 90 -9.67 1.78 12.07
C ASP A 90 -9.16 0.32 12.16
N ASP A 91 -8.09 -0.02 11.41
CA ASP A 91 -7.57 -1.39 11.33
C ASP A 91 -6.04 -1.44 11.50
N SER A 92 -5.55 -2.49 12.17
CA SER A 92 -4.11 -2.76 12.34
C SER A 92 -3.49 -3.47 11.14
N THR A 93 -4.32 -3.95 10.22
CA THR A 93 -3.88 -4.49 8.92
C THR A 93 -3.30 -3.39 8.05
N PHE A 94 -2.46 -3.79 7.11
CA PHE A 94 -2.04 -2.92 6.02
C PHE A 94 -1.77 -3.72 4.76
N ASP A 95 -1.87 -3.03 3.62
CA ASP A 95 -1.68 -3.54 2.28
C ASP A 95 -0.47 -2.86 1.66
N ILE A 96 0.38 -3.64 1.01
CA ILE A 96 1.48 -3.12 0.21
C ILE A 96 1.27 -3.56 -1.22
N ARG A 97 1.35 -2.60 -2.13
CA ARG A 97 1.54 -2.87 -3.56
C ARG A 97 2.85 -2.26 -4.01
N VAL A 98 3.62 -3.04 -4.74
CA VAL A 98 4.88 -2.62 -5.34
C VAL A 98 4.82 -2.88 -6.84
N GLY A 99 5.32 -1.91 -7.60
CA GLY A 99 5.59 -2.02 -9.03
C GLY A 99 7.06 -1.71 -9.29
N MET A 100 7.72 -2.50 -10.13
CA MET A 100 9.10 -2.28 -10.57
C MET A 100 9.26 -2.57 -12.07
N HIS A 101 10.20 -1.89 -12.72
CA HIS A 101 10.57 -2.18 -14.11
C HIS A 101 11.38 -3.47 -14.27
N SER A 102 12.14 -3.88 -13.26
CA SER A 102 12.97 -5.10 -13.29
C SER A 102 12.40 -6.23 -12.44
N ALA A 103 12.26 -7.42 -13.04
CA ALA A 103 11.84 -8.62 -12.33
C ALA A 103 12.86 -9.07 -11.27
N GLU A 104 14.15 -8.84 -11.51
CA GLU A 104 15.23 -9.16 -10.56
C GLU A 104 15.15 -8.27 -9.33
N GLN A 105 14.99 -6.96 -9.54
CA GLN A 105 14.80 -6.02 -8.44
C GLN A 105 13.53 -6.35 -7.65
N LEU A 106 12.45 -6.73 -8.33
CA LEU A 106 11.24 -7.16 -7.64
C LEU A 106 11.56 -8.36 -6.75
N ARG A 107 12.21 -9.41 -7.26
CA ARG A 107 12.62 -10.60 -6.47
C ARG A 107 13.48 -10.23 -5.27
N HIS A 108 14.48 -9.37 -5.44
CA HIS A 108 15.31 -8.89 -4.34
C HIS A 108 14.50 -8.13 -3.29
N PHE A 109 13.56 -7.30 -3.72
CA PHE A 109 12.64 -6.63 -2.83
C PHE A 109 11.75 -7.62 -2.07
N GLN A 110 11.25 -8.68 -2.72
CA GLN A 110 10.43 -9.69 -2.04
C GLN A 110 11.23 -10.36 -0.92
N ALA A 111 12.46 -10.79 -1.21
CA ALA A 111 13.35 -11.39 -0.22
C ALA A 111 13.62 -10.43 0.94
N LEU A 112 13.91 -9.16 0.65
CA LEU A 112 14.14 -8.14 1.69
C LEU A 112 12.93 -7.96 2.59
N ILE A 113 11.72 -7.91 2.03
CA ILE A 113 10.48 -7.79 2.79
C ILE A 113 10.25 -9.03 3.65
N GLU A 114 10.40 -10.22 3.08
CA GLU A 114 10.23 -11.50 3.80
C GLU A 114 11.27 -11.68 4.93
N ASP A 115 12.50 -11.21 4.74
CA ASP A 115 13.56 -11.29 5.76
C ASP A 115 13.39 -10.29 6.90
N ASN A 116 12.76 -9.13 6.63
CA ASN A 116 12.62 -8.05 7.61
C ASN A 116 11.22 -7.94 8.21
N THR A 117 10.23 -8.65 7.66
CA THR A 117 8.83 -8.56 8.08
C THR A 117 8.12 -9.90 7.96
N ASP A 118 7.14 -10.15 8.82
CA ASP A 118 6.28 -11.35 8.73
C ASP A 118 5.19 -11.25 7.64
N LEU A 119 5.39 -10.41 6.63
CA LEU A 119 4.38 -10.14 5.62
C LEU A 119 4.18 -11.34 4.71
N LYS A 120 2.91 -11.72 4.52
CA LYS A 120 2.55 -12.77 3.58
C LYS A 120 2.22 -12.15 2.23
N ARG A 121 2.82 -12.71 1.18
CA ARG A 121 2.42 -12.40 -0.19
C ARG A 121 0.96 -12.77 -0.38
N SER A 122 0.19 -11.85 -0.95
CA SER A 122 -1.17 -12.14 -1.38
C SER A 122 -1.09 -12.77 -2.77
N THR A 123 -1.39 -14.06 -2.86
CA THR A 123 -1.77 -14.71 -4.11
C THR A 123 -3.25 -14.44 -4.34
N TRP A 124 -3.60 -13.95 -5.52
CA TRP A 124 -5.00 -13.90 -5.96
C TRP A 124 -5.57 -15.31 -6.06
#